data_AF-G3YH01-F1
#
_entry.id   AF-G3YH01-F1
#
_cell.length_a   1.000
_cell.length_b   1.000
_cell.length_c   1.000
_cell.angle_alpha   90.00
_cell.angle_beta   90.00
_cell.angle_gamma   90.00
#
_symmetry.space_group_name_H-M   'P 1'
#
loop_
_entity.id
_entity.type
_entity.pdbx_description
1 polymer ?
#
loop_
_entity_poly.entity_id
_entity_poly.type
_entity_poly.pdbx_seq_one_letter_code
_entity_poly.pdbx_strand_id
1 'polypeptide(L)'
;MLLALNEWLEVPEKKLQVIVRAVNLLLTASLLIGDIEDGSLLRRRQPVTHKVFGVAQTINSANHTYFLVQQCVQQLGNPQDDFKNLWSGAYTTNKGLCEDITLGKFSIRSNAGNRQPQHILWQRNTDKELKECARGLIESTERDQYCRQKIILYMQAARASVKDVERELGENTQTGAVLDFLKRY
;
A
#
# COMPACT_ATOMS: atom_id res chain seq x y z
N MET A 1 8.82 -7.35 3.40
CA MET A 1 7.48 -7.97 3.54
C MET A 1 7.33 -9.18 2.63
N LEU A 2 7.49 -9.07 1.29
CA LEU A 2 7.42 -10.24 0.39
C LEU A 2 8.39 -11.37 0.78
N LEU A 3 9.65 -11.06 1.05
CA LEU A 3 10.64 -12.06 1.48
C LEU A 3 10.27 -12.71 2.82
N ALA A 4 9.69 -11.93 3.75
CA ALA A 4 9.24 -12.45 5.03
C ALA A 4 8.08 -13.44 4.88
N LEU A 5 7.14 -13.17 3.96
CA LEU A 5 6.06 -14.11 3.65
C LEU A 5 6.58 -15.38 2.96
N ASN A 6 7.70 -15.29 2.23
CA ASN A 6 8.27 -16.44 1.54
C ASN A 6 8.89 -17.49 2.48
N GLU A 7 9.12 -17.15 3.75
CA GLU A 7 9.51 -18.13 4.78
C GLU A 7 8.40 -19.17 5.03
N TRP A 8 7.13 -18.81 4.81
CA TRP A 8 6.01 -19.76 4.84
C TRP A 8 5.64 -20.32 3.47
N LEU A 9 5.68 -19.49 2.43
CA LEU A 9 5.14 -19.86 1.12
C LEU A 9 6.13 -20.68 0.27
N GLU A 10 7.41 -20.67 0.63
CA GLU A 10 8.49 -21.44 -0.02
C GLU A 10 8.44 -21.40 -1.56
N VAL A 11 8.14 -20.22 -2.12
CA VAL A 11 7.95 -20.08 -3.57
C VAL A 11 9.28 -20.33 -4.29
N PRO A 12 9.30 -21.10 -5.40
CA PRO A 12 10.51 -21.33 -6.16
C PRO A 12 11.20 -20.02 -6.57
N GLU A 13 12.52 -19.95 -6.39
CA GLU A 13 13.32 -18.73 -6.56
C GLU A 13 13.04 -18.01 -7.88
N LYS A 14 12.94 -18.74 -8.98
CA LYS A 14 12.63 -18.16 -10.31
C LYS A 14 11.30 -17.41 -10.33
N LYS A 15 10.27 -17.92 -9.66
CA LYS A 15 8.94 -17.29 -9.58
C LYS A 15 8.95 -16.15 -8.58
N LEU A 16 9.64 -16.32 -7.44
CA LEU A 16 9.80 -15.26 -6.45
C LEU A 16 10.45 -14.01 -7.06
N GLN A 17 11.51 -14.18 -7.87
CA GLN A 17 12.17 -13.07 -8.56
C GLN A 17 11.23 -12.32 -9.51
N VAL A 18 10.38 -13.04 -10.23
CA VAL A 18 9.35 -12.45 -11.11
C VAL A 18 8.31 -11.67 -10.29
N ILE A 19 7.83 -12.23 -9.17
CA ILE A 19 6.88 -11.56 -8.27
C ILE A 19 7.48 -10.29 -7.68
N VAL A 20 8.70 -10.37 -7.13
CA VAL A 20 9.40 -9.22 -6.54
C VAL A 20 9.59 -8.12 -7.57
N ARG A 21 10.01 -8.48 -8.79
CA ARG A 21 10.15 -7.52 -9.90
C ARG A 21 8.80 -6.86 -10.24
N ALA A 22 7.74 -7.64 -10.41
CA ALA A 22 6.42 -7.14 -10.74
C ALA A 22 5.89 -6.16 -9.69
N VAL A 23 5.98 -6.51 -8.41
CA VAL A 23 5.52 -5.64 -7.30
C VAL A 23 6.33 -4.35 -7.24
N ASN A 24 7.66 -4.40 -7.41
CA ASN A 24 8.48 -3.19 -7.39
C ASN A 24 8.18 -2.25 -8.57
N LEU A 25 7.95 -2.80 -9.77
CA LEU A 25 7.54 -2.03 -10.94
C LEU A 25 6.16 -1.38 -10.72
N LEU A 26 5.18 -2.14 -10.22
CA LEU A 26 3.85 -1.63 -9.89
C LEU A 26 3.90 -0.52 -8.84
N LEU A 27 4.66 -0.74 -7.76
CA LEU A 27 4.84 0.25 -6.71
C LEU A 27 5.45 1.53 -7.29
N THR A 28 6.46 1.41 -8.15
CA THR A 28 7.08 2.59 -8.75
C THR A 28 6.10 3.33 -9.65
N ALA A 29 5.40 2.62 -10.54
CA ALA A 29 4.44 3.21 -11.47
C ALA A 29 3.28 3.91 -10.75
N SER A 30 2.71 3.29 -9.71
CA SER A 30 1.63 3.89 -8.92
C SER A 30 2.08 5.14 -8.17
N LEU A 31 3.33 5.19 -7.69
CA LEU A 31 3.88 6.39 -7.07
C LEU A 31 4.09 7.53 -8.07
N LEU A 32 4.48 7.23 -9.31
CA LEU A 32 4.64 8.24 -10.37
C LEU A 32 3.30 8.87 -10.75
N ILE A 33 2.26 8.05 -10.93
CA ILE A 33 0.91 8.52 -11.24
C ILE A 33 0.32 9.26 -10.04
N GLY A 34 0.43 8.69 -8.83
CA GLY A 34 -0.06 9.33 -7.61
C GLY A 34 0.58 10.70 -7.36
N ASP A 35 1.88 10.87 -7.62
CA ASP A 35 2.53 12.19 -7.52
C ASP A 35 1.90 13.23 -8.45
N ILE A 36 1.46 12.82 -9.65
CA ILE A 36 0.78 13.71 -10.60
C ILE A 36 -0.63 14.03 -10.13
N GLU A 37 -1.41 12.99 -9.78
CA GLU A 37 -2.81 13.13 -9.36
C GLU A 37 -2.95 13.99 -8.09
N ASP A 38 -1.99 13.87 -7.17
CA ASP A 38 -1.94 14.65 -5.93
C ASP A 38 -1.39 16.06 -6.14
N GLY A 39 -0.77 16.35 -7.30
CA GLY A 39 -0.05 17.60 -7.54
C GLY A 39 1.19 17.75 -6.65
N SER A 40 1.84 16.63 -6.32
CA SER A 40 3.00 16.58 -5.42
C SER A 40 4.18 17.36 -6.00
N LEU A 41 5.01 17.93 -5.12
CA LEU A 41 6.24 18.63 -5.51
C LEU A 41 7.49 17.80 -5.21
N LEU A 42 7.46 17.03 -4.12
CA LEU A 42 8.59 16.26 -3.63
C LEU A 42 8.18 14.84 -3.26
N ARG A 43 9.05 13.87 -3.54
CA ARG A 43 8.98 12.49 -3.04
C ARG A 43 10.31 12.13 -2.43
N ARG A 44 10.29 11.66 -1.17
CA ARG A 44 11.50 11.31 -0.40
C ARG A 44 12.56 12.43 -0.43
N ARG A 45 12.09 13.68 -0.25
CA ARG A 45 12.91 14.92 -0.28
C ARG A 45 13.56 15.26 -1.62
N GLN A 46 13.20 14.58 -2.71
CA GLN A 46 13.68 14.86 -4.06
C GLN A 46 12.51 15.37 -4.93
N PRO A 47 12.79 16.17 -5.98
CA PRO A 47 11.77 16.55 -6.96
C PRO A 47 11.07 15.32 -7.52
N VAL A 48 9.73 15.38 -7.61
CA VAL A 48 8.96 14.31 -8.25
C VAL A 48 9.26 14.25 -9.75
N THR A 49 9.17 13.06 -10.32
CA THR A 49 9.57 12.75 -11.71
C THR A 49 8.91 13.68 -12.74
N HIS A 50 7.64 14.02 -12.56
CA HIS A 50 6.91 14.87 -13.51
C HIS A 50 7.36 16.35 -13.48
N LYS A 51 8.09 16.79 -12.45
CA LYS A 51 8.75 18.10 -12.42
C LYS A 51 10.08 18.12 -13.16
N VAL A 52 10.71 16.96 -13.32
CA VAL A 52 11.98 16.82 -14.03
C VAL A 52 11.75 16.51 -15.51
N PHE A 53 10.87 15.55 -15.81
CA PHE A 53 10.65 15.03 -17.18
C PHE A 53 9.31 15.46 -17.80
N GLY A 54 8.49 16.21 -17.05
CA GLY A 54 7.17 16.61 -17.48
C GLY A 54 6.10 15.53 -17.26
N VAL A 55 4.85 15.97 -17.22
CA VAL A 55 3.69 15.12 -16.94
C VAL A 55 3.50 14.05 -18.01
N ALA A 56 3.53 14.42 -19.29
CA ALA A 56 3.28 13.50 -20.40
C ALA A 56 4.27 12.31 -20.42
N GLN A 57 5.58 12.58 -20.28
CA GLN A 57 6.60 11.53 -20.26
C GLN A 57 6.48 10.63 -19.02
N THR A 58 6.14 11.22 -17.87
CA THR A 58 5.96 10.46 -16.63
C THR A 58 4.76 9.52 -16.72
N ILE A 59 3.62 9.99 -17.25
CA ILE A 59 2.43 9.16 -17.49
C ILE A 59 2.76 8.04 -18.47
N ASN A 60 3.41 8.36 -19.60
CA ASN A 60 3.77 7.36 -20.60
C ASN A 60 4.69 6.27 -20.00
N SER A 61 5.71 6.67 -19.25
CA SER A 61 6.66 5.73 -18.61
C SER A 61 5.99 4.87 -17.54
N ALA A 62 5.09 5.44 -16.74
CA ALA A 62 4.33 4.68 -15.75
C ALA A 62 3.37 3.68 -16.42
N ASN A 63 2.67 4.09 -17.47
CA ASN A 63 1.77 3.19 -18.23
C ASN A 63 2.53 2.08 -18.94
N HIS A 64 3.67 2.39 -19.55
CA HIS A 64 4.58 1.37 -20.09
C HIS A 64 4.99 0.37 -19.00
N THR A 65 5.26 0.85 -17.79
CA THR A 65 5.62 -0.02 -16.67
C THR A 65 4.48 -0.97 -16.30
N TYR A 66 3.21 -0.56 -16.36
CA TYR A 66 2.06 -1.47 -16.17
C TYR A 66 2.04 -2.61 -17.21
N PHE A 67 2.34 -2.32 -18.47
CA PHE A 67 2.43 -3.36 -19.50
C PHE A 67 3.61 -4.31 -19.26
N LEU A 68 4.76 -3.82 -18.78
CA LEU A 68 5.88 -4.67 -18.40
C LEU A 68 5.53 -5.60 -17.24
N VAL A 69 4.77 -5.10 -16.26
CA VAL A 69 4.26 -5.93 -15.16
C VAL A 69 3.38 -7.06 -15.71
N GLN A 70 2.46 -6.74 -16.62
CA GLN A 70 1.61 -7.75 -17.24
C GLN A 70 2.44 -8.86 -17.92
N GLN A 71 3.49 -8.48 -18.65
CA GLN A 71 4.42 -9.44 -19.25
C GLN A 71 5.19 -10.27 -18.21
N CYS A 72 5.62 -9.66 -17.12
CA CYS A 72 6.26 -10.38 -16.01
C CYS A 72 5.31 -11.41 -15.40
N VAL A 73 4.06 -11.03 -15.11
CA VAL A 73 3.07 -11.92 -14.48
C VAL A 73 2.72 -13.09 -15.40
N GLN A 74 2.70 -12.90 -16.72
CA GLN A 74 2.49 -14.00 -17.69
C GLN A 74 3.57 -15.10 -17.58
N GLN A 75 4.78 -14.78 -17.11
CA GLN A 75 5.86 -15.75 -16.92
C GLN A 75 5.64 -16.65 -15.70
N LEU A 76 4.73 -16.29 -14.81
CA LEU A 76 4.40 -17.10 -13.63
C LEU A 76 3.59 -18.36 -13.99
N GLY A 77 3.07 -18.46 -15.22
CA GLY A 77 2.21 -19.56 -15.65
C GLY A 77 0.78 -19.42 -15.11
N ASN A 78 -0.02 -20.48 -15.20
CA ASN A 78 -1.39 -20.47 -14.71
C ASN A 78 -1.40 -20.59 -13.18
N PRO A 79 -1.96 -19.61 -12.43
CA PRO A 79 -2.04 -19.67 -10.98
C PRO A 79 -2.73 -20.95 -10.48
N GLN A 80 -3.66 -21.51 -11.26
CA GLN A 80 -4.37 -22.74 -10.90
C GLN A 80 -3.47 -23.98 -10.85
N ASP A 81 -2.40 -24.02 -11.65
CA ASP A 81 -1.47 -25.16 -11.66
C ASP A 81 -0.47 -25.07 -10.50
N ASP A 82 -0.12 -23.85 -10.08
CA ASP A 82 0.77 -23.61 -8.94
C ASP A 82 0.04 -23.76 -7.59
N PHE A 83 -1.20 -23.25 -7.49
CA PHE A 83 -2.03 -23.41 -6.30
C PHE A 83 -2.38 -24.88 -6.06
N LYS A 84 -2.60 -25.67 -7.13
CA LYS A 84 -2.79 -27.13 -7.02
C LYS A 84 -1.54 -27.84 -6.51
N ASN A 85 -0.34 -27.42 -6.90
CA ASN A 85 0.90 -28.05 -6.42
C ASN A 85 1.26 -27.65 -4.97
N LEU A 86 0.84 -26.47 -4.50
CA LEU A 86 1.07 -26.02 -3.13
C LEU A 86 -0.01 -26.48 -2.13
N TRP A 87 -1.22 -26.79 -2.61
CA TRP A 87 -2.39 -27.00 -1.76
C TRP A 87 -3.28 -28.18 -2.19
N SER A 88 -2.71 -29.26 -2.75
CA SER A 88 -3.44 -30.49 -3.11
C SER A 88 -3.83 -31.35 -1.90
N GLY A 89 -4.56 -30.75 -0.96
CA GLY A 89 -5.17 -31.40 0.18
C GLY A 89 -6.37 -30.59 0.67
N ALA A 90 -7.46 -30.60 -0.11
CA ALA A 90 -8.80 -30.11 0.24
C ALA A 90 -9.01 -28.59 0.35
N TYR A 91 -9.28 -27.90 -0.77
CA TYR A 91 -10.21 -26.75 -0.78
C TYR A 91 -10.79 -26.50 -2.19
N THR A 92 -11.62 -27.43 -2.66
CA THR A 92 -12.57 -27.18 -3.75
C THR A 92 -13.88 -26.69 -3.15
N THR A 93 -14.10 -25.37 -3.09
CA THR A 93 -15.31 -24.69 -3.61
C THR A 93 -15.43 -23.24 -3.12
N ASN A 94 -15.85 -22.40 -4.05
CA ASN A 94 -16.42 -21.06 -3.91
C ASN A 94 -15.47 -19.89 -3.61
N LYS A 95 -15.25 -19.06 -4.64
CA LYS A 95 -15.62 -17.65 -4.55
C LYS A 95 -15.79 -17.00 -5.92
N GLY A 96 -16.80 -16.13 -5.98
CA GLY A 96 -17.37 -15.54 -7.16
C GLY A 96 -16.53 -14.43 -7.80
N LEU A 97 -17.00 -14.04 -8.98
CA LEU A 97 -16.41 -13.10 -9.90
C LEU A 97 -16.72 -11.64 -9.47
N CYS A 98 -15.72 -10.75 -9.48
CA CYS A 98 -15.86 -9.28 -9.48
C CYS A 98 -16.36 -8.55 -8.20
N GLU A 99 -15.70 -8.69 -7.04
CA GLU A 99 -16.02 -7.82 -5.87
C GLU A 99 -15.14 -6.55 -5.74
N ASP A 100 -14.00 -6.44 -6.43
CA ASP A 100 -13.13 -5.25 -6.30
C ASP A 100 -13.41 -4.12 -7.29
N ILE A 101 -14.27 -4.33 -8.30
CA ILE A 101 -14.71 -3.26 -9.23
C ILE A 101 -15.82 -2.40 -8.60
N THR A 102 -16.39 -2.82 -7.47
CA THR A 102 -17.46 -2.09 -6.75
C THR A 102 -16.91 -1.19 -5.63
N LEU A 103 -15.61 -1.18 -5.37
CA LEU A 103 -15.01 -0.53 -4.19
C LEU A 103 -14.47 0.87 -4.45
N GLY A 104 -15.27 1.73 -5.10
CA GLY A 104 -15.08 3.18 -5.11
C GLY A 104 -15.12 3.81 -3.71
N LYS A 105 -14.09 3.55 -2.90
CA LYS A 105 -13.98 3.95 -1.50
C LYS A 105 -13.22 5.27 -1.38
N PHE A 106 -13.94 6.36 -1.59
CA PHE A 106 -13.64 7.62 -0.91
C PHE A 106 -14.02 7.47 0.57
N SER A 107 -13.06 7.61 1.48
CA SER A 107 -13.37 7.67 2.91
C SER A 107 -12.62 8.80 3.60
N ILE A 108 -13.21 10.00 3.58
CA ILE A 108 -13.07 10.98 4.67
C ILE A 108 -14.44 11.65 4.87
N ARG A 109 -15.28 11.14 5.78
CA ARG A 109 -16.35 11.92 6.39
C ARG A 109 -15.77 12.66 7.60
N SER A 110 -15.62 13.97 7.48
CA SER A 110 -15.24 14.85 8.60
C SER A 110 -16.49 15.39 9.31
N ASN A 111 -16.42 15.43 10.65
CA ASN A 111 -17.47 15.77 11.60
C ASN A 111 -18.09 17.18 11.39
N ALA A 112 -19.39 17.34 11.67
CA ALA A 112 -20.24 18.45 11.24
C ALA A 112 -20.09 19.79 12.00
N GLY A 113 -19.04 19.98 12.83
CA GLY A 113 -18.95 21.12 13.76
C GLY A 113 -17.94 22.22 13.42
N ASN A 114 -16.92 21.95 12.58
CA ASN A 114 -15.90 22.95 12.22
C ASN A 114 -15.43 22.76 10.78
N ARG A 115 -15.83 23.68 9.88
CA ARG A 115 -15.53 23.65 8.43
C ARG A 115 -14.24 24.38 8.05
N GLN A 116 -13.56 25.06 8.98
CA GLN A 116 -12.33 25.79 8.67
C GLN A 116 -11.21 24.90 8.08
N PRO A 117 -10.97 23.66 8.57
CA PRO A 117 -10.00 22.76 7.95
C PRO A 117 -10.38 22.37 6.52
N GLN A 118 -11.68 22.22 6.23
CA GLN A 118 -12.15 21.88 4.88
C GLN A 118 -11.88 23.00 3.88
N HIS A 119 -12.09 24.25 4.32
CA HIS A 119 -11.83 25.43 3.49
C HIS A 119 -10.34 25.56 3.16
N ILE A 120 -9.44 25.32 4.12
CA ILE A 120 -7.98 25.34 3.89
C ILE A 120 -7.53 24.17 3.00
N LEU A 121 -8.08 22.97 3.23
CA LEU A 121 -7.75 21.77 2.44
C LEU A 121 -8.23 21.89 0.98
N TRP A 122 -9.40 22.50 0.75
CA TRP A 122 -9.96 22.68 -0.60
C TRP A 122 -9.19 23.70 -1.44
N GLN A 123 -8.56 24.69 -0.79
CA GLN A 123 -7.80 25.74 -1.47
C GLN A 123 -6.42 25.32 -1.97
N ARG A 124 -5.93 24.11 -1.65
CA ARG A 124 -4.59 23.62 -2.03
C ARG A 124 -3.49 24.67 -1.80
N ASN A 125 -3.59 25.43 -0.72
CA ASN A 125 -2.78 26.63 -0.49
C ASN A 125 -1.29 26.28 -0.22
N THR A 126 -0.36 27.05 -0.81
CA THR A 126 1.09 26.90 -0.62
C THR A 126 1.65 27.71 0.55
N ASP A 127 0.84 28.59 1.13
CA ASP A 127 1.22 29.47 2.24
C ASP A 127 1.65 28.67 3.48
N LYS A 128 2.83 29.02 4.01
CA LYS A 128 3.47 28.34 5.13
C LYS A 128 2.74 28.60 6.45
N GLU A 129 2.29 29.83 6.69
CA GLU A 129 1.62 30.24 7.92
C GLU A 129 0.26 29.56 8.06
N LEU A 130 -0.48 29.43 6.94
CA LEU A 130 -1.76 28.71 6.94
C LEU A 130 -1.59 27.20 7.18
N LYS A 131 -0.50 26.58 6.69
CA LYS A 131 -0.18 25.18 6.98
C LYS A 131 0.22 24.97 8.44
N GLU A 132 0.99 25.89 9.01
CA GLU A 132 1.38 25.84 10.42
C GLU A 132 0.17 26.06 11.34
N CYS A 133 -0.74 26.97 10.99
CA CYS A 133 -2.00 27.18 11.69
C CYS A 133 -2.92 25.94 11.59
N ALA A 134 -3.08 25.35 10.41
CA ALA A 134 -3.84 24.12 10.23
C ALA A 134 -3.25 22.94 11.01
N ARG A 135 -1.92 22.83 11.08
CA ARG A 135 -1.22 21.85 11.91
C ARG A 135 -1.51 22.05 13.40
N GLY A 136 -1.37 23.28 13.91
CA GLY A 136 -1.68 23.60 15.31
C GLY A 136 -3.13 23.25 15.68
N LEU A 137 -4.08 23.48 14.77
CA LEU A 137 -5.49 23.12 14.95
C LEU A 137 -5.75 21.60 14.92
N ILE A 138 -4.94 20.83 14.18
CA ILE A 138 -5.02 19.36 14.15
C ILE A 138 -4.41 18.79 15.43
N GLU A 139 -3.24 19.28 15.85
CA GLU A 139 -2.54 18.88 17.08
C GLU A 139 -3.36 19.21 18.33
N SER A 140 -4.11 20.32 18.32
CA SER A 140 -5.01 20.70 19.42
C SER A 140 -6.33 19.91 19.46
N THR A 141 -6.56 18.96 18.55
CA THR A 141 -7.80 18.15 18.53
C THR A 141 -7.54 16.72 18.97
N GLU A 142 -8.52 16.12 19.66
CA GLU A 142 -8.56 14.70 20.09
C GLU A 142 -8.35 13.67 18.96
N ARG A 143 -8.32 14.14 17.69
CA ARG A 143 -8.06 13.32 16.49
C ARG A 143 -6.64 12.75 16.44
N ASP A 144 -5.62 13.46 16.95
CA ASP A 144 -4.26 12.89 17.00
C ASP A 144 -4.21 11.67 17.94
N GLN A 145 -4.79 11.80 19.13
CA GLN A 145 -4.90 10.70 20.09
C GLN A 145 -5.70 9.52 19.52
N TYR A 146 -6.82 9.81 18.84
CA TYR A 146 -7.63 8.79 18.16
C TYR A 146 -6.83 8.06 17.05
N CYS A 147 -6.09 8.77 16.22
CA CYS A 147 -5.25 8.19 15.18
C CYS A 147 -4.16 7.29 15.78
N ARG A 148 -3.46 7.74 16.83
CA ARG A 148 -2.47 6.93 17.55
C ARG A 148 -3.09 5.66 18.15
N GLN A 149 -4.25 5.78 18.79
CA GLN A 149 -4.96 4.63 19.36
C GLN A 149 -5.36 3.61 18.28
N LYS A 150 -5.81 4.10 17.11
CA LYS A 150 -6.10 3.23 15.97
C LYS A 150 -4.86 2.52 15.42
N ILE A 151 -3.73 3.19 15.33
CA ILE A 151 -2.47 2.56 14.90
C ILE A 151 -2.11 1.41 15.85
N ILE A 152 -2.20 1.63 17.16
CA ILE A 152 -1.97 0.58 18.17
C ILE A 152 -2.93 -0.60 17.96
N LEU A 153 -4.22 -0.32 17.78
CA LEU A 153 -5.23 -1.35 17.54
C LEU A 153 -4.94 -2.17 16.27
N TYR A 154 -4.59 -1.51 15.16
CA TYR A 154 -4.25 -2.19 13.92
C TYR A 154 -2.97 -3.01 14.04
N MET A 155 -1.96 -2.53 14.77
CA MET A 155 -0.73 -3.29 15.04
C MET A 155 -0.99 -4.51 15.92
N GLN A 156 -1.89 -4.41 16.89
CA GLN A 156 -2.32 -5.55 17.72
C GLN A 156 -3.08 -6.59 16.88
N ALA A 157 -4.02 -6.13 16.04
CA ALA A 157 -4.76 -7.02 15.14
C ALA A 157 -3.84 -7.72 14.15
N ALA A 158 -2.90 -7.00 13.52
CA ALA A 158 -1.92 -7.59 12.61
C ALA A 158 -1.07 -8.68 13.30
N ARG A 159 -0.66 -8.46 14.56
CA ARG A 159 0.07 -9.47 15.33
C ARG A 159 -0.78 -10.67 15.72
N ALA A 160 -2.04 -10.46 16.05
CA ALA A 160 -2.96 -11.56 16.32
C ALA A 160 -3.11 -12.44 15.07
N SER A 161 -3.34 -11.83 13.91
CA SER A 161 -3.43 -12.56 12.63
C SER A 161 -2.14 -13.31 12.29
N VAL A 162 -0.97 -12.71 12.53
CA VAL A 162 0.32 -13.40 12.34
C VAL A 162 0.43 -14.60 13.27
N LYS A 163 0.10 -14.45 14.56
CA LYS A 163 0.10 -15.58 15.51
C LYS A 163 -0.87 -16.69 15.14
N ASP A 164 -2.02 -16.35 14.57
CA ASP A 164 -2.98 -17.35 14.11
C ASP A 164 -2.41 -18.17 12.96
N VAL A 165 -1.72 -17.53 12.01
CA VAL A 165 -0.98 -18.23 10.93
C VAL A 165 0.19 -19.05 11.48
N GLU A 166 0.95 -18.52 12.46
CA GLU A 166 2.08 -19.22 13.08
C GLU A 166 1.67 -20.53 13.79
N ARG A 167 0.41 -20.61 14.28
CA ARG A 167 -0.12 -21.86 14.87
C ARG A 167 -0.28 -22.97 13.84
N GLU A 168 -0.53 -22.62 12.58
CA GLU A 168 -0.75 -23.59 11.50
C GLU A 168 0.54 -23.89 10.72
N LEU A 169 1.35 -22.86 10.46
CA LEU A 169 2.52 -22.94 9.56
C LEU A 169 3.87 -22.84 10.28
N GLY A 170 3.88 -22.65 11.60
CA GLY A 170 5.10 -22.43 12.39
C GLY A 170 5.51 -20.94 12.47
N GLU A 171 6.43 -20.64 13.39
CA GLU A 171 6.90 -19.27 13.64
C GLU A 171 7.56 -18.64 12.40
N ASN A 172 7.37 -17.32 12.20
CA ASN A 172 8.00 -16.58 11.11
C ASN A 172 8.78 -15.37 11.64
N THR A 173 10.08 -15.59 11.75
CA THR A 173 10.99 -14.65 12.38
C THR A 173 11.07 -13.34 11.60
N GLN A 174 11.03 -13.39 10.27
CA GLN A 174 11.11 -12.22 9.42
C GLN A 174 9.87 -11.34 9.49
N THR A 175 8.67 -11.93 9.57
CA THR A 175 7.41 -11.20 9.67
C THR A 175 7.30 -10.52 11.03
N GLY A 176 7.72 -11.20 12.10
CA GLY A 176 7.87 -10.59 13.43
C GLY A 176 8.78 -9.37 13.40
N ALA A 177 9.95 -9.47 12.77
CA ALA A 177 10.91 -8.37 12.66
C ALA A 177 10.34 -7.16 11.88
N VAL A 178 9.58 -7.41 10.80
CA VAL A 178 8.89 -6.33 10.06
C VAL A 178 7.89 -5.60 10.96
N LEU A 179 7.09 -6.33 11.75
CA LEU A 179 6.13 -5.74 12.67
C LEU A 179 6.80 -4.99 13.84
N ASP A 180 7.97 -5.43 14.29
CA ASP A 180 8.76 -4.71 15.30
C ASP A 180 9.37 -3.43 14.74
N PHE A 181 9.82 -3.44 13.48
CA PHE A 181 10.31 -2.24 12.80
C PHE A 181 9.20 -1.19 12.66
N LEU A 182 8.00 -1.59 12.26
CA LEU A 182 6.87 -0.69 12.04
C LEU A 182 6.36 -0.02 13.33
N LYS A 183 6.57 -0.63 14.51
CA LYS A 183 6.22 -0.03 15.81
C LYS A 183 7.06 1.18 16.19
N ARG A 184 8.21 1.40 15.55
CA ARG A 184 9.14 2.50 15.89
C ARG A 184 8.68 3.86 15.37
N TYR A 185 7.62 3.89 14.56
CA TYR A 185 7.03 5.06 13.93
C TYR A 185 5.60 5.26 14.42
#